data_AF-A0A377EAX4-F1
#
_entry.id   AF-A0A377EAX4-F1
#
_cell.length_a   1.000
_cell.length_b   1.000
_cell.length_c   1.000
_cell.angle_alpha   90.00
_cell.angle_beta   90.00
_cell.angle_gamma   90.00
#
_symmetry.space_group_name_H-M   'P 1'
#
loop_
_entity.id
_entity.type
_entity.pdbx_description
1 polymer ?
#
loop_
_entity_poly.entity_id
_entity_poly.type
_entity_poly.pdbx_seq_one_letter_code
_entity_poly.pdbx_strand_id
1 'polypeptide(L)'
;MIEDVLEKLFGRVYSEKDFSINIAICLSGIVGLTCYLIYSDNVITLFSFVITFPVVKVITGGIYQRIITRKEEEAAKNRLSALYHSLTDSEKEVVMHFVKHGSSVMTWGQMNKLDNPMTGVESLAHRGLLSTSITMDGMKETFELDLVLFSYASMYPHCQDNM
;
A
#
# COMPACT_ATOMS: atom_id res chain seq x y z
N MET A 1 16.42 -7.04 38.21
CA MET A 1 15.11 -6.40 38.54
C MET A 1 14.91 -5.06 37.82
N ILE A 2 15.83 -4.10 37.90
CA ILE A 2 15.77 -2.87 37.07
C ILE A 2 15.99 -3.20 35.59
N GLU A 3 16.89 -4.14 35.28
CA GLU A 3 17.16 -4.59 33.90
C GLU A 3 15.97 -5.29 33.24
N ASP A 4 15.26 -6.20 33.90
CA ASP A 4 14.02 -6.82 33.38
C ASP A 4 12.89 -5.81 33.15
N VAL A 5 12.77 -4.80 34.04
CA VAL A 5 11.81 -3.71 33.88
C VAL A 5 12.23 -2.82 32.72
N LEU A 6 13.54 -2.57 32.55
CA LEU A 6 14.10 -1.89 31.38
C LEU A 6 13.82 -2.70 30.11
N GLU A 7 14.08 -4.01 30.08
CA GLU A 7 13.91 -4.87 28.91
C GLU A 7 12.45 -5.00 28.50
N LYS A 8 11.51 -5.10 29.47
CA LYS A 8 10.07 -5.05 29.20
C LYS A 8 9.60 -3.66 28.78
N LEU A 9 10.20 -2.58 29.29
CA LEU A 9 9.90 -1.22 28.84
C LEU A 9 10.47 -0.98 27.43
N PHE A 10 11.69 -1.42 27.15
CA PHE A 10 12.35 -1.36 25.84
C PHE A 10 11.62 -2.22 24.81
N GLY A 11 11.24 -3.45 25.16
CA GLY A 11 10.50 -4.36 24.28
C GLY A 11 9.08 -3.87 23.97
N ARG A 12 8.47 -3.07 24.86
CA ARG A 12 7.16 -2.45 24.65
C ARG A 12 7.22 -1.09 23.93
N VAL A 13 8.42 -0.50 23.84
CA VAL A 13 8.76 0.75 23.13
C VAL A 13 9.43 0.44 21.76
N TYR A 14 9.23 -0.77 21.21
CA TYR A 14 9.84 -1.20 19.95
C TYR A 14 8.85 -1.63 18.85
N SER A 15 7.57 -1.28 18.95
CA SER A 15 6.53 -1.65 17.98
C SER A 15 6.03 -0.43 17.23
N GLU A 16 6.52 -0.27 15.98
CA GLU A 16 6.03 0.51 14.81
C GLU A 16 5.61 2.00 14.98
N LYS A 17 5.22 2.44 16.18
CA LYS A 17 4.99 3.82 16.63
C LYS A 17 6.25 4.49 17.18
N ASP A 18 7.37 3.78 17.25
CA ASP A 18 8.53 4.17 18.07
C ASP A 18 9.66 4.89 17.33
N PHE A 19 9.66 4.98 16.00
CA PHE A 19 10.65 5.81 15.29
C PHE A 19 10.53 7.27 15.71
N SER A 20 9.29 7.78 15.79
CA SER A 20 9.01 9.15 16.17
C SER A 20 9.25 9.41 17.66
N ILE A 21 9.05 8.40 18.51
CA ILE A 21 9.30 8.50 19.96
C ILE A 21 10.80 8.47 20.23
N ASN A 22 11.56 7.55 19.63
CA ASN A 22 13.01 7.45 19.81
C ASN A 22 13.73 8.72 19.29
N ILE A 23 13.31 9.25 18.14
CA ILE A 23 13.84 10.52 17.62
C ILE A 23 13.43 11.69 18.52
N ALA A 24 12.19 11.73 19.01
CA ALA A 24 11.74 12.76 19.92
C ALA A 24 12.54 12.77 21.22
N ILE A 25 12.80 11.61 21.83
CA ILE A 25 13.61 11.48 23.06
C ILE A 25 15.05 11.93 22.81
N CYS A 26 15.66 11.51 21.71
CA CYS A 26 17.03 11.90 21.38
C CYS A 26 17.16 13.41 21.16
N LEU A 27 16.27 14.01 20.37
CA LEU A 27 16.30 15.45 20.09
C LEU A 27 15.92 16.28 21.32
N SER A 28 14.88 15.88 22.07
CA SER A 28 14.51 16.58 23.31
C SER A 28 15.61 16.46 24.36
N GLY A 29 16.29 15.31 24.43
CA GLY A 29 17.45 15.09 25.29
C GLY A 29 18.63 15.99 24.92
N ILE A 30 18.97 16.12 23.63
CA ILE A 30 20.01 17.05 23.14
C ILE A 30 19.65 18.49 23.52
N VAL A 31 18.43 18.93 23.24
CA VAL A 31 17.96 20.28 23.53
C VAL A 31 17.97 20.57 25.04
N GLY A 32 17.51 19.62 25.86
CA GLY A 32 17.56 19.73 27.31
C GLY A 32 18.99 19.81 27.85
N LEU A 33 19.90 18.98 27.34
CA LEU A 33 21.32 18.98 27.71
C LEU A 33 22.01 20.29 27.29
N THR A 34 21.71 20.80 26.09
CA THR A 34 22.23 22.09 25.64
C THR A 34 21.73 23.23 26.52
N CYS A 35 20.44 23.25 26.89
CA CYS A 35 19.91 24.23 27.83
C CYS A 35 20.58 24.12 29.21
N TYR A 36 20.85 22.90 29.69
CA TYR A 36 21.52 22.69 30.97
C TYR A 36 22.95 23.27 30.96
N LEU A 37 23.71 23.03 29.90
CA LEU A 37 25.09 23.52 29.78
C LEU A 37 25.18 25.05 29.69
N ILE A 38 24.17 25.71 29.09
CA ILE A 38 24.17 27.17 28.92
C ILE A 38 23.66 27.88 30.18
N TYR A 39 22.54 27.44 30.72
CA TYR A 39 21.83 28.16 31.79
C TYR A 39 22.16 27.62 33.20
N SER A 40 22.72 26.41 33.31
CA SER A 40 23.00 25.72 34.58
C SER A 40 21.78 25.62 35.51
N ASP A 41 20.57 25.71 34.96
CA ASP A 41 19.30 25.70 35.67
C ASP A 41 18.48 24.46 35.29
N ASN A 42 18.18 23.64 36.30
CA ASN A 42 17.41 22.41 36.16
C ASN A 42 15.95 22.66 35.72
N VAL A 43 15.36 23.79 36.09
CA VAL A 43 13.97 24.12 35.77
C VAL A 43 13.83 24.40 34.29
N ILE A 44 14.71 25.24 33.74
CA ILE A 44 14.73 25.60 32.31
C ILE A 44 14.98 24.36 31.45
N THR A 45 15.89 23.48 31.87
CA THR A 45 16.14 22.19 31.21
C THR A 45 14.90 21.30 31.14
N LEU A 46 14.16 21.16 32.24
CA LEU A 46 12.95 20.33 32.28
C LEU A 46 11.86 20.89 31.37
N PHE A 47 11.60 22.20 31.42
CA PHE A 47 10.61 22.83 30.56
C PHE A 47 10.96 22.71 29.07
N SER A 48 12.23 22.92 28.73
CA SER A 48 12.72 22.77 27.36
C SER A 48 12.48 21.33 26.85
N PHE A 49 12.82 20.32 27.65
CA PHE A 49 12.59 18.92 27.31
C PHE A 49 11.09 18.61 27.11
N VAL A 50 10.23 19.04 28.03
CA VAL A 50 8.78 18.76 28.01
C VAL A 50 8.09 19.44 26.83
N ILE A 51 8.55 20.61 26.39
CA ILE A 51 7.99 21.34 25.25
C ILE A 51 8.51 20.78 23.92
N THR A 52 9.81 20.49 23.82
CA THR A 52 10.41 20.00 22.58
C THR A 52 9.93 18.59 22.22
N PHE A 53 9.74 17.72 23.21
CA PHE A 53 9.31 16.34 23.00
C PHE A 53 8.04 16.19 22.13
N PRO A 54 6.88 16.79 22.46
CA PRO A 54 5.66 16.64 21.66
C PRO A 54 5.81 17.24 20.26
N VAL A 55 6.54 18.36 20.11
CA VAL A 55 6.77 19.00 18.81
C VAL A 55 7.54 18.08 17.88
N VAL A 56 8.66 17.53 18.34
CA VAL A 56 9.48 16.61 17.54
C VAL A 56 8.68 15.35 17.21
N LYS A 57 7.99 14.77 18.20
CA LYS A 57 7.20 13.55 18.01
C LYS A 57 6.17 13.68 16.89
N VAL A 58 5.43 14.79 16.84
CA VAL A 58 4.41 15.02 15.81
C VAL A 58 5.05 15.17 14.42
N ILE A 59 6.15 15.92 14.31
CA ILE A 59 6.85 16.13 13.04
C ILE A 59 7.39 14.81 12.50
N THR A 60 8.10 14.04 13.34
CA THR A 60 8.69 12.77 12.91
C THR A 60 7.62 11.72 12.59
N GLY A 61 6.50 11.72 13.33
CA GLY A 61 5.35 10.85 13.04
C GLY A 61 4.73 11.14 11.67
N GLY A 62 4.52 12.42 11.36
CA GLY A 62 3.98 12.82 10.06
C GLY A 62 4.91 12.47 8.89
N ILE A 63 6.22 12.64 9.06
CA ILE A 63 7.21 12.30 8.02
C ILE A 63 7.28 10.79 7.81
N TYR A 64 7.35 10.01 8.88
CA TYR A 64 7.45 8.55 8.81
C TYR A 64 6.21 7.94 8.13
N GLN A 65 5.01 8.39 8.53
CA GLN A 65 3.77 7.95 7.91
C GLN A 65 3.76 8.24 6.40
N ARG A 66 4.16 9.45 5.99
CA ARG A 66 4.23 9.81 4.56
C ARG A 66 5.21 8.95 3.78
N ILE A 67 6.35 8.58 4.38
CA ILE A 67 7.35 7.72 3.73
C ILE A 67 6.82 6.28 3.60
N ILE A 68 6.21 5.73 4.65
CA ILE A 68 5.62 4.39 4.60
C ILE A 68 4.50 4.34 3.57
N THR A 69 3.56 5.28 3.61
CA THR A 69 2.43 5.29 2.66
C THR A 69 2.94 5.34 1.21
N ARG A 70 3.96 6.15 0.92
CA ARG A 70 4.57 6.17 -0.42
C ARG A 70 5.24 4.84 -0.80
N LYS A 71 5.96 4.22 0.13
CA LYS A 71 6.59 2.91 -0.10
C LYS A 71 5.57 1.80 -0.28
N GLU A 72 4.47 1.82 0.46
CA GLU A 72 3.37 0.89 0.33
C GLU A 72 2.65 1.07 -1.01
N GLU A 73 2.41 2.30 -1.43
CA GLU A 73 1.87 2.62 -2.76
C GLU A 73 2.80 2.14 -3.88
N GLU A 74 4.11 2.38 -3.77
CA GLU A 74 5.10 1.89 -4.74
C GLU A 74 5.17 0.36 -4.75
N ALA A 75 5.14 -0.29 -3.59
CA ALA A 75 5.14 -1.75 -3.49
C ALA A 75 3.85 -2.35 -4.08
N ALA A 76 2.70 -1.72 -3.85
CA ALA A 76 1.42 -2.11 -4.43
C ALA A 76 1.46 -1.99 -5.96
N LYS A 77 1.97 -0.87 -6.49
CA LYS A 77 2.17 -0.67 -7.93
C LYS A 77 3.12 -1.70 -8.53
N ASN A 78 4.24 -2.00 -7.86
CA ASN A 78 5.20 -3.00 -8.33
C ASN A 78 4.59 -4.41 -8.35
N ARG A 79 3.80 -4.77 -7.34
CA ARG A 79 3.07 -6.05 -7.30
C ARG A 79 2.06 -6.16 -8.44
N LEU A 80 1.29 -5.09 -8.71
CA LEU A 80 0.32 -5.03 -9.80
C LEU A 80 0.99 -5.11 -11.17
N SER A 81 2.09 -4.38 -11.35
CA SER A 81 2.89 -4.46 -12.57
C SER A 81 3.44 -5.87 -12.79
N ALA A 82 4.03 -6.49 -11.77
CA ALA A 82 4.52 -7.87 -11.86
C ALA A 82 3.40 -8.86 -12.17
N LEU A 83 2.23 -8.69 -11.57
CA LEU A 83 1.04 -9.51 -11.84
C LEU A 83 0.61 -9.38 -13.30
N TYR A 84 0.50 -8.16 -13.83
CA TYR A 84 0.14 -7.91 -15.22
C TYR A 84 1.19 -8.45 -16.21
N HIS A 85 2.49 -8.30 -15.91
CA HIS A 85 3.56 -8.84 -16.75
C HIS A 85 3.61 -10.37 -16.75
N SER A 86 3.16 -11.01 -15.66
CA SER A 86 3.04 -12.46 -15.57
C SER A 86 1.84 -13.04 -16.32
N LEU A 87 0.99 -12.19 -16.90
CA LEU A 87 -0.10 -12.64 -17.75
C LEU A 87 0.44 -13.07 -19.12
N THR A 88 -0.10 -14.17 -19.64
CA THR A 88 0.11 -14.60 -21.02
C THR A 88 -0.59 -13.65 -22.00
N ASP A 89 -0.23 -13.71 -23.28
CA ASP A 89 -0.79 -12.81 -24.28
C ASP A 89 -2.30 -13.01 -24.47
N SER A 90 -2.78 -14.25 -24.37
CA SER A 90 -4.22 -14.57 -24.40
C SER A 90 -4.96 -14.01 -23.18
N GLU A 91 -4.36 -14.02 -21.99
CA GLU A 91 -4.96 -13.42 -20.79
C GLU A 91 -4.99 -11.88 -20.90
N LYS A 92 -3.92 -11.26 -21.42
CA LYS A 92 -3.89 -9.81 -21.65
C LYS A 92 -4.93 -9.37 -22.66
N GLU A 93 -5.19 -10.17 -23.68
CA GLU A 93 -6.22 -9.89 -24.69
C GLU A 93 -7.62 -9.83 -24.05
N VAL A 94 -7.93 -10.78 -23.16
CA VAL A 94 -9.18 -10.79 -22.39
C VAL A 94 -9.27 -9.57 -21.47
N VAL A 95 -8.22 -9.26 -20.69
CA VAL A 95 -8.18 -8.07 -19.82
C VAL A 95 -8.39 -6.78 -20.61
N MET A 96 -7.73 -6.65 -21.76
CA MET A 96 -7.87 -5.49 -22.63
C MET A 96 -9.29 -5.36 -23.19
N HIS A 97 -9.96 -6.49 -23.44
CA HIS A 97 -11.35 -6.48 -23.88
C HIS A 97 -12.29 -5.92 -22.79
N PHE A 98 -12.05 -6.23 -21.51
CA PHE A 98 -12.75 -5.57 -20.40
C PHE A 98 -12.49 -4.06 -20.37
N VAL A 99 -11.23 -3.64 -20.51
CA VAL A 99 -10.85 -2.21 -20.53
C VAL A 99 -11.51 -1.47 -21.70
N LYS A 100 -11.53 -2.07 -22.89
CA LYS A 100 -12.19 -1.51 -24.09
C LYS A 100 -13.71 -1.40 -23.91
N HIS A 101 -14.32 -2.35 -23.20
CA HIS A 101 -15.74 -2.30 -22.86
C HIS A 101 -16.05 -1.24 -21.80
N GLY A 102 -15.06 -0.90 -20.97
CA GLY A 102 -15.17 0.13 -19.93
C GLY A 102 -15.82 -0.38 -18.63
N SER A 103 -15.94 -1.70 -18.46
CA SER A 103 -16.51 -2.31 -17.27
C SER A 103 -15.65 -3.49 -16.81
N SER A 104 -15.59 -3.69 -15.49
CA SER A 104 -15.00 -4.90 -14.88
C SER A 104 -15.93 -6.12 -15.01
N VAL A 105 -17.16 -5.93 -15.48
CA VAL A 105 -18.17 -6.99 -15.62
C VAL A 105 -18.65 -7.10 -17.05
N MET A 106 -18.64 -8.30 -17.62
CA MET A 106 -19.07 -8.56 -18.99
C MET A 106 -19.89 -9.85 -19.08
N THR A 107 -20.88 -9.87 -19.97
CA THR A 107 -21.65 -11.09 -20.27
C THR A 107 -20.93 -12.00 -21.27
N TRP A 108 -21.28 -13.29 -21.31
CA TRP A 108 -20.74 -14.23 -22.31
C TRP A 108 -20.88 -13.71 -23.76
N GLY A 109 -22.04 -13.16 -24.10
CA GLY A 109 -22.29 -12.62 -25.44
C GLY A 109 -21.42 -11.42 -25.81
N GLN A 110 -20.95 -10.66 -24.81
CA GLN A 110 -19.98 -9.59 -25.03
C GLN A 110 -18.56 -10.16 -25.13
N MET A 111 -18.21 -11.17 -24.33
CA MET A 111 -16.90 -11.85 -24.34
C MET A 111 -16.63 -12.60 -25.66
N ASN A 112 -17.68 -13.17 -26.27
CA ASN A 112 -17.58 -13.98 -27.49
C ASN A 112 -17.27 -13.17 -28.77
N LYS A 113 -16.87 -11.90 -28.64
CA LYS A 113 -16.39 -11.06 -29.75
C LYS A 113 -14.88 -11.21 -30.00
N LEU A 114 -14.15 -11.88 -29.10
CA LEU A 114 -12.77 -12.29 -29.29
C LEU A 114 -12.69 -13.57 -30.14
N ASP A 115 -11.59 -13.74 -30.88
CA ASP A 115 -11.38 -14.92 -31.74
C ASP A 115 -11.17 -16.22 -30.93
N ASN A 116 -10.51 -16.16 -29.77
CA ASN A 116 -10.33 -17.33 -28.89
C ASN A 116 -10.31 -16.97 -27.38
N PRO A 117 -11.45 -16.57 -26.79
CA PRO A 117 -11.50 -16.11 -25.41
C PRO A 117 -11.31 -17.22 -24.37
N MET A 118 -11.65 -18.48 -24.68
CA MET A 118 -11.71 -19.55 -23.68
C MET A 118 -10.38 -19.78 -22.97
N THR A 119 -9.28 -19.87 -23.72
CA THR A 119 -7.95 -20.13 -23.14
C THR A 119 -7.53 -19.06 -22.15
N GLY A 120 -7.78 -17.78 -22.48
CA GLY A 120 -7.49 -16.66 -21.60
C GLY A 120 -8.43 -16.58 -20.39
N VAL A 121 -9.72 -16.83 -20.61
CA VAL A 121 -10.77 -16.80 -19.56
C VAL A 121 -10.55 -17.91 -18.54
N GLU A 122 -10.31 -19.16 -18.98
CA GLU A 122 -10.06 -20.29 -18.09
C GLU A 122 -8.76 -20.12 -17.30
N SER A 123 -7.70 -19.63 -17.94
CA SER A 123 -6.43 -19.34 -17.26
C SER A 123 -6.60 -18.25 -16.20
N LEU A 124 -7.26 -17.13 -16.53
CA LEU A 124 -7.55 -16.07 -15.56
C LEU A 124 -8.44 -16.56 -14.41
N ALA A 125 -9.43 -17.39 -14.70
CA ALA A 125 -10.31 -17.98 -13.69
C ALA A 125 -9.54 -18.90 -12.74
N HIS A 126 -8.64 -19.74 -13.27
CA HIS A 126 -7.80 -20.62 -12.46
C HIS A 126 -6.83 -19.83 -11.55
N ARG A 127 -6.38 -18.66 -11.99
CA ARG A 127 -5.55 -17.74 -11.20
C ARG A 127 -6.35 -16.92 -10.18
N GLY A 128 -7.68 -17.06 -10.15
CA GLY A 128 -8.57 -16.30 -9.27
C GLY A 128 -8.66 -14.81 -9.63
N LEU A 129 -8.25 -14.43 -10.84
CA LEU A 129 -8.30 -13.05 -11.33
C LEU A 129 -9.60 -12.75 -12.08
N LEU A 130 -10.38 -13.79 -12.39
CA LEU A 130 -11.64 -13.70 -13.07
C LEU A 130 -12.63 -14.65 -12.40
N SER A 131 -13.79 -14.13 -12.03
CA SER A 131 -14.85 -14.88 -11.37
C SER A 131 -16.08 -14.95 -12.26
N THR A 132 -16.84 -16.03 -12.12
CA THR A 132 -18.15 -16.15 -12.74
C THR A 132 -19.23 -15.81 -11.74
N SER A 133 -20.16 -14.97 -12.16
CA SER A 133 -21.32 -14.55 -11.37
C SER A 133 -22.57 -14.61 -12.24
N ILE A 134 -23.73 -14.48 -11.61
CA ILE A 134 -25.00 -14.35 -12.31
C ILE A 134 -25.42 -12.89 -12.19
N THR A 135 -25.87 -12.33 -13.32
CA THR A 135 -26.50 -11.00 -13.37
C THR A 135 -27.58 -10.83 -12.31
N MET A 136 -27.82 -9.59 -11.88
CA MET A 136 -28.90 -9.29 -10.93
C MET A 136 -30.30 -9.69 -11.42
N ASP A 137 -30.50 -9.84 -12.72
CA ASP A 137 -31.75 -10.35 -13.30
C ASP A 137 -31.91 -11.88 -13.16
N GLY A 138 -30.85 -12.58 -12.70
CA GLY A 138 -30.83 -14.02 -12.48
C GLY A 138 -30.73 -14.87 -13.75
N MET A 139 -30.60 -14.25 -14.93
CA MET A 139 -30.83 -14.93 -16.21
C MET A 139 -29.58 -15.07 -17.07
N LYS A 140 -28.49 -14.34 -16.80
CA LYS A 140 -27.26 -14.37 -17.61
C LYS A 140 -26.02 -14.55 -16.77
N GLU A 141 -25.13 -15.43 -17.24
CA GLU A 141 -23.77 -15.54 -16.70
C GLU A 141 -22.94 -14.30 -17.07
N THR A 142 -22.25 -13.78 -16.06
CA THR A 142 -21.31 -12.67 -16.15
C THR A 142 -19.94 -13.08 -15.67
N PHE A 143 -18.94 -12.52 -16.33
CA PHE A 143 -17.55 -12.56 -15.91
C PHE A 143 -17.23 -11.27 -15.19
N GLU A 144 -16.64 -11.41 -14.02
CA GLU A 144 -16.15 -10.31 -13.21
C GLU A 144 -14.62 -10.40 -13.14
N LEU A 145 -13.95 -9.41 -13.70
CA LEU A 145 -12.51 -9.26 -13.60
C LEU A 145 -12.16 -8.63 -12.24
N ASP A 146 -11.06 -9.07 -11.63
CA ASP A 146 -10.53 -8.44 -10.42
C ASP A 146 -10.42 -6.92 -10.60
N LEU A 147 -11.02 -6.19 -9.66
CA LEU A 147 -11.16 -4.75 -9.75
C LEU A 147 -9.81 -4.03 -9.72
N VAL A 148 -8.83 -4.61 -9.02
CA VAL A 148 -7.48 -4.04 -8.90
C VAL A 148 -6.73 -4.20 -10.22
N LEU A 149 -6.83 -5.38 -10.84
CA LEU A 149 -6.28 -5.64 -12.17
C LEU A 149 -6.95 -4.78 -13.25
N PHE A 150 -8.28 -4.65 -13.22
CA PHE A 150 -9.04 -3.78 -14.13
C PHE A 150 -8.58 -2.32 -14.02
N SER A 151 -8.51 -1.80 -12.79
CA SER A 151 -8.11 -0.41 -12.53
C SER A 151 -6.67 -0.13 -12.98
N TYR A 152 -5.76 -1.09 -12.79
CA TYR A 152 -4.40 -1.00 -13.27
C TYR A 152 -4.34 -0.96 -14.81
N ALA A 153 -5.04 -1.88 -15.48
CA ALA A 153 -5.08 -1.95 -16.93
C ALA A 153 -5.76 -0.71 -17.56
N SER A 154 -6.79 -0.16 -16.92
CA SER A 154 -7.46 1.06 -17.39
C SER A 154 -6.60 2.33 -17.24
N MET A 155 -5.71 2.38 -16.25
CA MET A 155 -4.77 3.49 -16.07
C MET A 155 -3.60 3.46 -17.05
N TYR A 156 -3.23 2.28 -17.58
CA TYR A 156 -2.09 2.09 -18.49
C TYR A 156 -2.50 1.38 -19.80
N PRO A 157 -3.37 2.00 -20.63
CA PRO A 157 -3.83 1.39 -21.88
C PRO A 157 -2.69 1.20 -22.90
N HIS A 158 -1.58 1.91 -22.77
CA HIS A 158 -0.43 1.89 -23.70
C HIS A 158 0.68 0.89 -23.35
N CYS A 159 0.48 -0.01 -22.38
CA CYS A 159 1.52 -0.98 -22.01
C CYS A 159 1.82 -2.03 -23.11
N GLN A 160 1.20 -1.89 -24.29
CA GLN A 160 1.46 -2.68 -25.50
C GLN A 160 2.39 -2.01 -26.52
N ASP A 161 2.67 -0.70 -26.46
CA ASP A 161 3.47 -0.03 -27.50
C ASP A 161 4.99 -0.31 -27.41
N ASN A 162 5.44 -1.11 -26.43
CA ASN A 162 6.85 -1.49 -26.24
C ASN A 162 7.06 -3.02 -26.26
N MET A 163 6.40 -3.73 -27.16
CA MET A 163 6.79 -5.08 -27.59
C MET A 163 7.15 -5.09 -29.06
#